data_AF-A0A497RF15-F1
#
_entry.id   AF-A0A497RF15-F1
#
_cell.length_a   1.000
_cell.length_b   1.000
_cell.length_c   1.000
_cell.angle_alpha   90.00
_cell.angle_beta   90.00
_cell.angle_gamma   90.00
#
_symmetry.space_group_name_H-M   'P 1'
#
loop_
_entity.id
_entity.type
_entity.pdbx_description
1 polymer ?
#
loop_
_entity_poly.entity_id
_entity_poly.type
_entity_poly.pdbx_seq_one_letter_code
_entity_poly.pdbx_strand_id
1 'polypeptide(L)'
;MSDKLVVKVSEHEDFVLVDIAIGGNGLIAPEELSELISVVEKAVSNAYFGKGVVISGRLPIWAHSALAHTFHGAKWVAHFDPRLGAVVSATHDTTKPIGTVIPHDKLNI
;
A
#
# COMPACT_ATOMS: atom_id res chain seq x y z
N MET A 1 13.12 -17.12 4.56
CA MET A 1 12.10 -16.13 4.14
C MET A 1 12.04 -16.23 2.63
N SER A 2 10.84 -16.27 2.07
CA SER A 2 10.66 -16.37 0.63
C SER A 2 11.23 -15.12 -0.06
N ASP A 3 12.24 -15.27 -0.92
CA ASP A 3 12.80 -14.20 -1.76
C ASP A 3 11.77 -13.66 -2.80
N LYS A 4 10.54 -14.17 -2.76
CA LYS A 4 9.46 -13.82 -3.68
C LYS A 4 8.83 -12.47 -3.36
N LEU A 5 8.75 -12.05 -2.11
CA LEU A 5 8.06 -10.81 -1.73
C LEU A 5 9.07 -9.80 -1.20
N VAL A 6 9.27 -8.73 -1.95
CA VAL A 6 10.12 -7.61 -1.53
C VAL A 6 9.20 -6.44 -1.20
N VAL A 7 9.23 -6.01 0.06
CA VAL A 7 8.46 -4.86 0.55
C VAL A 7 9.43 -3.75 0.93
N LYS A 8 9.23 -2.57 0.35
CA LYS A 8 9.95 -1.35 0.71
C LYS A 8 8.97 -0.39 1.35
N VAL A 9 9.36 0.16 2.50
CA VAL A 9 8.55 1.12 3.25
C VAL A 9 9.29 2.45 3.26
N SER A 10 8.60 3.51 2.81
CA SER A 10 9.11 4.88 2.87
C SER A 10 8.17 5.72 3.72
N GLU A 11 8.69 6.32 4.77
CA GLU A 11 7.90 7.18 5.65
C GLU A 11 7.93 8.63 5.15
N HIS A 12 6.75 9.22 5.03
CA HIS A 12 6.55 10.64 4.79
C HIS A 12 5.90 11.27 6.03
N GLU A 13 5.75 12.60 6.01
CA GLU A 13 5.10 13.35 7.09
C GLU A 13 3.63 12.89 7.27
N ASP A 14 2.86 12.87 6.18
CA ASP A 14 1.41 12.59 6.21
C ASP A 14 1.04 11.13 5.95
N PHE A 15 1.95 10.31 5.41
CA PHE A 15 1.65 8.95 4.99
C PHE A 15 2.86 8.03 5.00
N VAL A 16 2.60 6.73 4.91
CA VAL A 16 3.60 5.70 4.64
C VAL A 16 3.36 5.14 3.25
N LEU A 17 4.41 5.09 2.44
CA LEU A 17 4.39 4.44 1.15
C LEU A 17 4.90 2.99 1.28
N VAL A 18 4.10 2.04 0.83
CA VAL A 18 4.38 0.62 0.84
C VAL A 18 4.50 0.16 -0.62
N ASP A 19 5.73 -0.05 -1.08
CA ASP A 19 6.01 -0.53 -2.43
C ASP A 19 6.31 -2.04 -2.39
N ILE A 20 5.49 -2.82 -3.09
CA ILE A 20 5.59 -4.28 -3.13
C ILE A 20 6.01 -4.77 -4.52
N ALA A 21 7.08 -5.54 -4.55
CA ALA A 21 7.53 -6.26 -5.74
C ALA A 21 7.39 -7.79 -5.53
N ILE A 22 6.80 -8.46 -6.52
CA ILE A 22 6.73 -9.92 -6.60
C ILE A 22 7.90 -10.40 -7.48
N GLY A 23 8.83 -11.12 -6.87
CA GLY A 23 9.97 -11.76 -7.53
C GLY A 23 9.60 -13.01 -8.33
N GLY A 24 10.61 -13.68 -8.88
CA GLY A 24 10.40 -14.86 -9.72
C GLY A 24 9.69 -14.51 -11.03
N ASN A 25 8.56 -15.17 -11.31
CA ASN A 25 7.75 -14.92 -12.50
C ASN A 25 6.76 -13.74 -12.35
N GLY A 26 6.79 -13.03 -11.23
CA GLY A 26 5.90 -11.90 -10.96
C GLY A 26 4.44 -12.31 -10.67
N LEU A 27 4.19 -13.60 -10.43
CA LEU A 27 2.85 -14.11 -10.12
C LEU A 27 2.71 -14.39 -8.63
N ILE A 28 1.54 -14.10 -8.10
CA ILE A 28 1.10 -14.50 -6.77
C ILE A 28 -0.21 -15.29 -6.90
N ALA A 29 -0.29 -16.41 -6.19
CA ALA A 29 -1.47 -17.25 -6.10
C ALA A 29 -2.34 -16.83 -4.90
N PRO A 30 -3.67 -17.04 -4.91
CA PRO A 30 -4.55 -16.69 -3.80
C PRO A 30 -4.12 -17.30 -2.44
N GLU A 31 -3.53 -18.50 -2.45
CA GLU A 31 -3.07 -19.20 -1.25
C GLU A 31 -1.89 -18.48 -0.57
N GLU A 32 -1.18 -17.62 -1.31
CA GLU A 32 -0.05 -16.82 -0.83
C GLU A 32 -0.50 -15.46 -0.25
N LEU A 33 -1.80 -15.16 -0.27
CA LEU A 33 -2.32 -13.87 0.20
C LEU A 33 -2.05 -13.63 1.69
N SER A 34 -2.17 -14.68 2.52
CA SER A 34 -1.89 -14.58 3.95
C SER A 34 -0.41 -14.28 4.23
N GLU A 35 0.50 -14.85 3.44
CA GLU A 35 1.94 -14.54 3.51
C GLU A 35 2.21 -13.10 3.08
N LEU A 36 1.59 -12.63 1.99
CA LEU A 36 1.69 -11.24 1.55
C LEU A 36 1.27 -10.26 2.66
N ILE A 37 0.10 -10.48 3.26
CA ILE A 37 -0.40 -9.64 4.36
C ILE A 37 0.60 -9.66 5.52
N SER A 38 1.05 -10.85 5.94
CA SER A 38 1.97 -10.98 7.07
C SER A 38 3.32 -10.28 6.84
N VAL A 39 3.89 -10.38 5.64
CA VAL A 39 5.15 -9.72 5.28
C VAL A 39 4.98 -8.20 5.26
N VAL A 40 3.88 -7.71 4.68
CA VAL A 40 3.58 -6.28 4.60
C VAL A 40 3.31 -5.68 5.98
N GLU A 41 2.48 -6.32 6.80
CA GLU A 41 2.21 -5.90 8.19
C GLU A 41 3.49 -5.83 9.02
N LYS A 42 4.35 -6.85 8.90
CA LYS A 42 5.63 -6.87 9.60
C LYS A 42 6.57 -5.75 9.14
N ALA A 43 6.59 -5.45 7.84
CA ALA A 43 7.44 -4.41 7.27
C ALA A 43 6.98 -3.00 7.68
N VAL A 44 5.67 -2.76 7.67
CA VAL A 44 5.10 -1.45 8.04
C VAL A 44 5.05 -1.27 9.56
N SER A 45 4.77 -2.34 10.30
CA SER A 45 4.62 -2.32 11.76
C SER A 45 3.66 -1.18 12.19
N ASN A 46 4.11 -0.32 13.08
CA ASN A 46 3.33 0.77 13.65
C ASN A 46 3.51 2.11 12.91
N ALA A 47 4.25 2.14 11.80
CA ALA A 47 4.62 3.39 11.12
C ALA A 47 3.43 4.19 10.58
N TYR A 48 2.30 3.52 10.32
CA TYR A 48 1.11 4.14 9.73
C TYR A 48 0.12 4.75 10.75
N PHE A 49 0.35 4.59 12.06
CA PHE A 49 -0.55 5.16 13.06
C PHE A 49 -0.60 6.69 12.97
N GLY A 50 -1.82 7.23 12.84
CA GLY A 50 -2.03 8.67 12.67
C GLY A 50 -1.65 9.21 11.27
N LYS A 51 -1.29 8.33 10.33
CA LYS A 51 -0.91 8.68 8.96
C LYS A 51 -1.81 7.98 7.94
N GLY A 52 -1.73 8.40 6.69
CA GLY A 52 -2.26 7.64 5.55
C GLY A 52 -1.35 6.49 5.13
N VAL A 53 -1.87 5.61 4.27
CA VAL A 53 -1.07 4.56 3.61
C VAL A 53 -1.25 4.65 2.10
N VAL A 54 -0.15 4.60 1.37
CA VAL A 54 -0.13 4.45 -0.09
C VAL A 54 0.38 3.05 -0.42
N ILE A 55 -0.43 2.28 -1.15
CA ILE A 55 -0.06 0.94 -1.64
C ILE A 55 0.43 1.10 -3.08
N SER A 56 1.65 0.65 -3.36
CA SER A 56 2.27 0.60 -4.68
C SER A 56 2.73 -0.82 -5.00
N GLY A 57 2.69 -1.17 -6.28
CA GLY A 57 3.15 -2.47 -6.75
C GLY A 57 2.26 -3.06 -7.84
N ARG A 58 2.86 -3.94 -8.66
CA ARG A 58 2.15 -4.70 -9.69
C ARG A 58 1.49 -5.92 -9.06
N LEU A 59 0.38 -5.69 -8.36
CA LEU A 59 -0.39 -6.72 -7.67
C LEU A 59 -1.72 -6.97 -8.38
N PRO A 60 -2.28 -8.19 -8.30
CA PRO A 60 -3.65 -8.43 -8.73
C PRO A 60 -4.64 -7.67 -7.85
N ILE A 61 -5.83 -7.39 -8.40
CA ILE A 61 -6.86 -6.56 -7.74
C ILE A 61 -7.20 -7.08 -6.33
N TRP A 62 -7.36 -8.40 -6.17
CA TRP A 62 -7.69 -9.01 -4.88
C TRP A 62 -6.59 -8.82 -3.82
N ALA A 63 -5.32 -8.72 -4.23
CA ALA A 63 -4.21 -8.46 -3.32
C ALA A 63 -4.19 -6.98 -2.89
N HIS A 64 -4.40 -6.06 -3.84
CA HIS A 64 -4.60 -4.63 -3.54
C HIS A 64 -5.76 -4.43 -2.57
N SER A 65 -6.93 -5.03 -2.83
CA SER A 65 -8.10 -4.93 -1.94
C SER A 65 -7.85 -5.50 -0.55
N ALA A 66 -7.16 -6.63 -0.44
CA ALA A 66 -6.82 -7.23 0.84
C ALA A 66 -5.88 -6.35 1.66
N LEU A 67 -4.82 -5.82 1.03
CA LEU A 67 -3.90 -4.88 1.68
C LEU A 67 -4.62 -3.58 2.10
N ALA A 68 -5.56 -3.09 1.29
CA ALA A 68 -6.35 -1.93 1.65
C ALA A 68 -7.19 -2.18 2.91
N HIS A 69 -7.73 -3.39 3.06
CA HIS A 69 -8.45 -3.78 4.27
C HIS A 69 -7.51 -3.94 5.47
N THR A 70 -6.32 -4.52 5.29
CA THR A 70 -5.27 -4.58 6.33
C THR A 70 -4.99 -3.20 6.91
N PHE A 71 -4.89 -2.18 6.06
CA PHE A 71 -4.63 -0.80 6.47
C PHE A 71 -5.88 0.04 6.78
N HIS A 72 -7.05 -0.55 6.97
CA HIS A 72 -8.28 0.22 7.20
C HIS A 72 -8.21 1.14 8.43
N GLY A 73 -7.38 0.81 9.43
CA GLY A 73 -7.16 1.66 10.61
C GLY A 73 -6.30 2.90 10.36
N ALA A 74 -5.71 3.06 9.17
CA ALA A 74 -5.01 4.29 8.79
C ALA A 74 -5.98 5.47 8.66
N LYS A 75 -5.47 6.71 8.68
CA LYS A 75 -6.32 7.90 8.44
C LYS A 75 -7.02 7.83 7.07
N TRP A 76 -6.32 7.29 6.08
CA TRP A 76 -6.82 7.01 4.74
C TRP A 76 -5.91 5.99 4.05
N VAL A 77 -6.43 5.33 3.03
CA VAL A 77 -5.70 4.37 2.21
C VAL A 77 -5.83 4.76 0.74
N ALA A 78 -4.71 4.79 0.02
CA ALA A 78 -4.62 5.13 -1.38
C ALA A 78 -3.88 4.06 -2.20
N HIS A 79 -4.23 3.94 -3.47
CA HIS A 79 -3.58 3.04 -4.42
C HIS A 79 -2.81 3.86 -5.46
N PHE A 80 -1.54 3.54 -5.68
CA PHE A 80 -0.73 4.18 -6.71
C PHE A 80 -1.19 3.77 -8.12
N ASP A 81 -1.49 4.78 -8.94
CA ASP A 81 -1.68 4.65 -10.39
C ASP A 81 -0.59 5.46 -11.10
N PRO A 82 0.28 4.85 -11.92
CA PRO A 82 1.37 5.54 -12.62
C PRO A 82 0.92 6.74 -13.45
N ARG A 83 -0.34 6.78 -13.90
CA ARG A 83 -0.90 7.85 -14.73
C ARG A 83 -1.34 9.07 -13.92
N LEU A 84 -1.59 8.92 -12.62
CA LEU A 84 -2.28 9.93 -11.80
C LEU A 84 -1.49 10.30 -10.52
N GLY A 85 -0.86 9.34 -9.87
CA GLY A 85 -0.43 9.43 -8.47
C GLY A 85 -1.19 8.43 -7.60
N ALA A 86 -1.23 8.62 -6.29
CA ALA A 86 -1.97 7.71 -5.40
C ALA A 86 -3.40 8.19 -5.16
N VAL A 87 -4.39 7.38 -5.50
CA VAL A 87 -5.81 7.72 -5.38
C VAL A 87 -6.37 7.17 -4.07
N VAL A 88 -6.87 8.05 -3.19
CA VAL A 88 -7.51 7.67 -1.93
C VAL A 88 -8.80 6.89 -2.21
N SER A 89 -8.87 5.65 -1.74
CA SER A 89 -10.01 4.74 -1.93
C SER A 89 -10.80 4.47 -0.65
N ALA A 90 -10.21 4.71 0.52
CA ALA A 90 -10.86 4.61 1.83
C ALA A 90 -10.33 5.72 2.76
N THR A 91 -11.18 6.28 3.62
CA THR A 91 -10.79 7.38 4.50
C THR A 91 -11.63 7.45 5.77
N HIS A 92 -10.96 7.74 6.88
CA HIS A 92 -11.55 8.21 8.13
C HIS A 92 -11.27 9.72 8.35
N ASP A 93 -10.59 10.37 7.40
CA ASP A 93 -10.16 11.76 7.43
C ASP A 93 -10.96 12.60 6.41
N THR A 94 -11.79 13.52 6.91
CA THR A 94 -12.61 14.40 6.07
C THR A 94 -11.78 15.38 5.24
N THR A 95 -10.51 15.61 5.59
CA THR A 95 -9.59 16.46 4.82
C THR A 95 -8.97 15.74 3.62
N LYS A 96 -9.11 14.40 3.56
CA LYS A 96 -8.66 13.54 2.46
C LYS A 96 -9.83 12.67 1.98
N PRO A 97 -10.80 13.26 1.26
CA PRO A 97 -11.96 12.52 0.76
C PRO A 97 -11.57 11.47 -0.28
N ILE A 98 -12.44 10.47 -0.47
CA ILE A 98 -12.30 9.45 -1.53
C ILE A 98 -12.16 10.14 -2.90
N GLY A 99 -11.24 9.66 -3.73
CA GLY A 99 -10.90 10.23 -5.03
C GLY A 99 -9.82 11.32 -4.97
N THR A 100 -9.38 11.73 -3.78
CA THR A 100 -8.20 12.61 -3.65
C THR A 100 -6.98 11.95 -4.27
N VAL A 101 -6.23 12.71 -5.07
CA VAL A 101 -4.98 12.25 -5.68
C VAL A 101 -3.79 12.83 -4.90
N ILE A 102 -2.91 11.96 -4.41
CA ILE A 102 -1.59 12.34 -3.92
C ILE A 102 -0.65 12.38 -5.13
N PRO A 103 -0.15 13.56 -5.52
CA PRO A 103 0.61 13.72 -6.76
C PRO A 103 2.01 13.10 -6.68
N HIS A 104 2.60 12.79 -7.84
CA HIS A 104 3.89 12.08 -7.94
C HIS A 104 5.04 12.76 -7.20
N ASP A 105 5.09 14.09 -7.21
CA ASP A 105 6.12 14.90 -6.54
C ASP A 105 6.13 14.71 -5.01
N LYS A 106 5.04 14.19 -4.43
CA LYS A 106 4.94 13.88 -3.01
C LYS A 106 5.35 12.44 -2.68
N LEU A 107 5.35 11.54 -3.66
CA LEU A 107 5.56 10.11 -3.47
C LEU A 107 7.04 9.69 -3.50
N ASN A 108 7.92 10.46 -4.15
CA ASN A 108 9.34 10.11 -4.34
C ASN A 108 9.56 8.68 -4.89
N ILE A 109 8.69 8.24 -5.82
CA ILE A 109 8.76 6.98 -6.57
C ILE A 109 9.42 7.19 -7.94
#